data_AF-A0AAE0DH94-F1
#
_entry.id   AF-A0AAE0DH94-F1
#
_cell.length_a   1.000
_cell.length_b   1.000
_cell.length_c   1.000
_cell.angle_alpha   90.00
_cell.angle_beta   90.00
_cell.angle_gamma   90.00
#
_symmetry.space_group_name_H-M   'P 1'
#
loop_
_entity.id
_entity.type
_entity.pdbx_description
1 polymer ?
#
loop_
_entity_poly.entity_id
_entity_poly.type
_entity_poly.pdbx_seq_one_letter_code
_entity_poly.pdbx_strand_id
1 'polypeptide(L)'
;MPRSSVRSYFKETASGKWELQIAEDPASKVSHRWPIGFVTTGFVRGSKKPVAEAFCEAVLLARLREEQWNEMAVKWRRKEINVLVRNLRSSAYRLALATIVLEQQEEDVNFM
;
A
#
# COMPACT_ATOMS: atom_id res chain seq x y z
N MET A 1 11.68 8.96 14.90
CA MET A 1 10.25 8.95 14.48
C MET A 1 9.39 9.30 15.69
N PRO A 2 8.53 10.32 15.61
CA PRO A 2 7.59 10.67 16.68
C PRO A 2 6.69 9.50 17.08
N ARG A 3 6.31 9.39 18.36
CA ARG A 3 5.36 8.36 18.84
C ARG A 3 3.99 8.46 18.16
N SER A 4 3.58 9.66 17.71
CA SER A 4 2.36 9.87 16.92
C SER A 4 2.41 9.13 15.57
N SER A 5 3.59 9.04 14.95
CA SER A 5 3.81 8.29 13.69
C SER A 5 3.72 6.77 13.85
N VAL A 6 3.71 6.27 15.10
CA VAL A 6 3.53 4.85 15.44
C VAL A 6 2.06 4.45 15.49
N ARG A 7 1.12 5.41 15.45
CA ARG A 7 -0.30 5.08 15.41
C ARG A 7 -0.66 4.43 14.07
N SER A 8 -1.46 3.37 14.17
CA SER A 8 -2.14 2.79 13.01
C SER A 8 -2.99 3.87 12.34
N TYR A 9 -2.98 3.89 11.01
CA TYR A 9 -3.90 4.74 10.24
C TYR A 9 -5.34 4.29 10.43
N PHE A 10 -5.56 3.01 10.71
CA PHE A 10 -6.88 2.49 10.97
C PHE A 10 -7.00 2.15 12.44
N LYS A 11 -7.99 2.72 13.12
CA LYS A 11 -8.28 2.41 14.51
C LYS A 11 -9.69 1.83 14.62
N GLU A 12 -9.80 0.75 15.37
CA GLU A 12 -11.08 0.19 15.75
C GLU A 12 -11.77 1.12 16.77
N THR A 13 -12.99 1.51 16.45
CA THR A 13 -13.88 2.26 17.33
C THR A 13 -14.52 1.34 18.36
N ALA A 14 -15.13 1.93 19.40
CA ALA A 14 -15.86 1.15 20.41
C ALA A 14 -17.01 0.30 19.83
N SER A 15 -17.47 0.62 18.62
CA SER A 15 -18.52 -0.12 17.90
C SER A 15 -17.99 -1.28 17.04
N GLY A 16 -16.68 -1.53 17.03
CA GLY A 16 -16.03 -2.52 16.16
C GLY A 16 -15.81 -2.04 14.72
N LYS A 17 -16.23 -0.82 14.37
CA LYS A 17 -15.95 -0.22 13.06
C LYS A 17 -14.51 0.29 13.01
N TRP A 18 -13.85 0.11 11.87
CA TRP A 18 -12.50 0.62 11.62
C TRP A 18 -12.56 1.95 10.86
N GLU A 19 -11.87 2.96 11.36
CA GLU A 19 -11.85 4.29 10.76
C GLU A 19 -10.44 4.77 10.47
N LEU A 20 -10.30 5.52 9.37
CA LEU A 20 -9.06 6.19 9.01
C LEU A 20 -8.84 7.39 9.94
N GLN A 21 -7.73 7.37 10.67
CA GLN A 21 -7.28 8.42 11.58
C GLN A 21 -6.15 9.19 10.91
N ILE A 22 -6.46 10.41 10.49
CA ILE A 22 -5.47 11.36 9.96
C ILE A 22 -4.96 12.18 11.14
N ALA A 23 -3.64 12.16 11.34
CA ALA A 23 -3.02 12.95 12.39
C ALA A 23 -3.16 14.45 12.08
N GLU A 24 -3.68 15.23 13.04
CA GLU A 24 -3.92 16.66 12.87
C GLU A 24 -2.68 17.51 13.13
N ASP A 25 -1.69 16.96 13.87
CA ASP A 25 -0.49 17.69 14.23
C ASP A 25 0.41 17.95 13.00
N PRO A 26 1.01 19.16 12.89
CA PRO A 26 1.77 19.55 11.70
C PRO A 26 2.93 18.60 11.37
N ALA A 27 3.63 18.10 12.38
CA ALA A 27 4.76 17.19 12.19
C ALA A 27 4.32 15.86 11.57
N SER A 28 3.19 15.30 12.01
CA SER A 28 2.69 14.04 11.48
C SER A 28 2.09 14.18 10.09
N LYS A 29 1.51 15.34 9.74
CA LYS A 29 1.02 15.64 8.38
C LYS A 29 2.14 15.58 7.33
N VAL A 30 3.31 16.14 7.63
CA VAL A 30 4.46 16.12 6.71
C VAL A 30 4.98 14.70 6.47
N SER A 31 4.93 13.84 7.50
CA SER A 31 5.35 12.43 7.39
C SER A 31 4.25 11.49 6.93
N HIS A 32 3.04 11.99 6.65
CA HIS A 32 1.89 11.16 6.34
C HIS A 32 2.05 10.50 4.97
N ARG A 33 1.85 9.18 4.92
CA ARG A 33 1.87 8.40 3.69
C ARG A 33 0.48 7.81 3.47
N TRP A 34 -0.20 8.27 2.44
CA TRP A 34 -1.56 7.82 2.11
C TRP A 34 -1.56 6.32 1.79
N PRO A 35 -2.43 5.52 2.45
CA PRO A 35 -2.62 4.13 2.07
C PRO A 35 -3.33 4.06 0.70
N ILE A 36 -2.75 3.31 -0.23
CA ILE A 36 -3.36 3.07 -1.56
C ILE A 36 -4.08 1.72 -1.64
N GLY A 37 -3.99 0.90 -0.59
CA GLY A 37 -4.50 -0.46 -0.58
C GLY A 37 -4.31 -1.16 0.77
N PHE A 38 -4.74 -2.42 0.83
CA PHE A 38 -4.64 -3.27 2.02
C PHE A 38 -4.18 -4.68 1.65
N VAL A 39 -3.33 -5.24 2.51
CA VAL A 39 -2.86 -6.63 2.38
C VAL A 39 -3.92 -7.56 2.97
N THR A 40 -4.38 -8.52 2.19
CA THR A 40 -5.34 -9.56 2.61
C THR A 40 -4.61 -10.82 3.04
N THR A 41 -3.64 -11.25 2.25
CA THR A 41 -2.83 -12.44 2.52
C THR A 41 -1.38 -12.02 2.74
N GLY A 42 -0.89 -12.16 3.98
CA GLY A 42 0.51 -11.91 4.31
C GLY A 42 1.28 -13.22 4.50
N PHE A 43 2.56 -13.23 4.17
CA PHE A 43 3.41 -14.38 4.48
C PHE A 43 3.70 -14.44 5.99
N VAL A 44 3.76 -15.67 6.52
CA VAL A 44 4.23 -15.94 7.88
C VAL A 44 5.72 -16.29 7.82
N ARG A 45 6.50 -15.84 8.82
CA ARG A 45 7.92 -16.17 8.97
C ARG A 45 8.09 -17.70 8.93
N GLY A 46 8.81 -18.22 7.94
CA GLY A 46 9.01 -19.67 7.71
C GLY A 46 8.32 -20.23 6.47
N SER A 47 7.48 -19.44 5.79
CA SER A 47 6.89 -19.86 4.51
C SER A 47 7.94 -19.86 3.38
N LYS A 48 7.76 -20.74 2.38
CA LYS A 48 8.57 -20.77 1.15
C LYS A 48 8.17 -19.67 0.14
N LYS A 49 7.09 -18.93 0.40
CA LYS A 49 6.55 -17.89 -0.50
C LYS A 49 6.56 -16.54 0.22
N PRO A 50 7.53 -15.65 -0.05
CA PRO A 50 7.63 -14.34 0.60
C PRO A 50 6.68 -13.30 -0.03
N VAL A 51 5.57 -13.74 -0.63
CA VAL A 51 4.65 -12.88 -1.39
C VAL A 51 3.45 -12.55 -0.51
N ALA A 52 3.02 -11.30 -0.58
CA ALA A 52 1.77 -10.86 0.01
C ALA A 52 0.78 -10.54 -1.12
N GLU A 53 -0.49 -10.84 -0.91
CA GLU A 53 -1.59 -10.47 -1.80
C GLU A 53 -2.31 -9.26 -1.19
N ALA A 54 -2.65 -8.32 -2.05
CA ALA A 54 -3.22 -7.05 -1.64
C ALA A 54 -4.18 -6.52 -2.71
N PHE A 55 -5.19 -5.78 -2.26
CA PHE A 55 -6.01 -4.95 -3.12
C PHE A 55 -5.59 -3.50 -2.99
N CYS A 56 -5.55 -2.79 -4.10
CA CYS A 56 -5.21 -1.37 -4.13
C CYS A 56 -6.00 -0.64 -5.21
N GLU A 57 -6.14 0.67 -5.02
CA GLU A 57 -6.79 1.51 -6.01
C GLU A 57 -5.88 1.69 -7.25
N ALA A 58 -6.40 1.28 -8.40
CA ALA A 58 -5.63 1.20 -9.65
C ALA A 58 -5.12 2.57 -10.12
N VAL A 59 -5.93 3.62 -9.97
CA VAL A 59 -5.54 4.98 -10.36
C VAL A 59 -4.35 5.48 -9.53
N LEU A 60 -4.36 5.21 -8.22
CA LEU A 60 -3.27 5.62 -7.32
C LEU A 60 -1.99 4.83 -7.62
N LEU A 61 -2.11 3.54 -7.91
CA LEU A 61 -0.98 2.70 -8.29
C LEU A 61 -0.36 3.14 -9.63
N ALA A 62 -1.19 3.52 -10.61
CA ALA A 62 -0.73 4.04 -11.90
C ALA A 62 0.05 5.36 -11.75
N ARG A 63 -0.45 6.30 -10.94
CA ARG A 63 0.26 7.55 -10.62
C ARG A 63 1.60 7.30 -9.95
N LEU A 64 1.63 6.43 -8.95
CA LEU A 64 2.88 6.06 -8.27
C LEU A 64 3.92 5.48 -9.23
N ARG A 65 3.48 4.68 -10.21
CA ARG A 65 4.35 4.13 -11.25
C ARG A 65 4.90 5.22 -12.17
N GLU A 66 4.07 6.15 -12.59
CA GLU A 66 4.47 7.29 -13.43
C GLU A 66 5.52 8.15 -12.73
N GLU A 67 5.30 8.49 -11.46
CA GLU A 67 6.26 9.24 -10.64
C GLU A 67 7.63 8.54 -10.60
N GLN A 68 7.65 7.23 -10.30
CA GLN A 68 8.89 6.45 -10.29
C GLN A 68 9.59 6.41 -11.65
N TRP A 69 8.85 6.34 -12.74
CA TRP A 69 9.43 6.35 -14.09
C TRP A 69 9.93 7.70 -14.54
N ASN A 70 9.37 8.80 -14.04
CA ASN A 70 9.83 10.16 -14.35
C ASN A 70 11.18 10.44 -13.66
N GLU A 71 11.42 9.84 -12.50
CA GLU A 71 12.70 9.93 -11.79
C GLU A 71 13.79 9.01 -12.38
N MET A 72 13.44 8.10 -13.28
CA MET A 72 14.33 7.10 -13.85
C MET A 72 14.54 7.28 -15.35
N ALA A 73 15.79 7.16 -15.82
CA ALA A 73 16.05 7.10 -17.25
C ALA A 73 15.34 5.89 -17.87
N VAL A 74 14.85 6.04 -19.12
CA VAL A 74 14.01 5.04 -19.82
C VAL A 74 14.61 3.63 -19.78
N LYS A 75 15.94 3.51 -19.94
CA LYS A 75 16.66 2.22 -19.91
C LYS A 75 16.64 1.48 -18.57
N TRP A 76 16.31 2.16 -17.48
CA TRP A 76 16.27 1.60 -16.12
C TRP A 76 14.84 1.38 -15.61
N ARG A 77 13.83 1.75 -16.40
CA ARG A 77 12.41 1.59 -16.01
C ARG A 77 12.08 0.10 -15.88
N ARG A 78 11.58 -0.28 -14.71
CA ARG A 78 11.16 -1.66 -14.39
C ARG A 78 9.66 -1.82 -14.54
N LYS A 79 9.21 -3.09 -14.64
CA LYS A 79 7.77 -3.42 -14.69
C LYS A 79 7.16 -3.39 -13.29
N GLU A 80 7.94 -3.76 -12.29
CA GLU A 80 7.58 -3.75 -10.89
C GLU A 80 7.46 -2.33 -10.35
N ILE A 81 6.50 -2.14 -9.44
CA ILE A 81 6.25 -0.86 -8.79
C ILE A 81 6.76 -0.95 -7.37
N ASN A 82 7.62 -0.01 -6.96
CA ASN A 82 8.06 0.05 -5.58
C ASN A 82 6.91 0.55 -4.71
N VAL A 83 6.56 -0.21 -3.67
CA VAL A 83 5.51 0.17 -2.72
C VAL A 83 6.01 0.06 -1.29
N LEU A 84 5.45 0.86 -0.39
CA LEU A 84 5.73 0.77 1.03
C LEU A 84 4.62 0.00 1.74
N VAL A 85 4.99 -1.07 2.43
CA VAL A 85 4.07 -1.90 3.20
C VAL A 85 4.33 -1.69 4.69
N ARG A 86 3.27 -1.53 5.47
CA ARG A 86 3.34 -1.40 6.93
C ARG A 86 2.39 -2.41 7.59
N ASN A 87 2.90 -3.15 8.56
CA ASN A 87 2.08 -4.00 9.43
C ASN A 87 1.39 -3.14 10.49
N LEU A 88 0.11 -3.38 10.78
CA LEU A 88 -0.65 -2.65 11.80
C LEU A 88 0.03 -2.61 13.19
N ARG A 89 0.80 -3.66 13.53
CA ARG A 89 1.54 -3.79 14.80
C ARG A 89 2.95 -3.18 14.76
N SER A 90 3.34 -2.55 13.65
CA SER A 90 4.67 -1.98 13.42
C SER A 90 4.59 -0.57 12.86
N SER A 91 5.44 0.33 13.36
CA SER A 91 5.62 1.66 12.75
C SER A 91 6.54 1.65 11.53
N ALA A 92 7.30 0.56 11.33
CA ALA A 92 8.25 0.47 10.24
C ALA A 92 7.57 0.13 8.92
N TYR A 93 7.82 0.97 7.92
CA TYR A 93 7.56 0.65 6.52
C TYR A 93 8.66 -0.24 5.97
N ARG A 94 8.27 -1.20 5.13
CA ARG A 94 9.19 -2.04 4.37
C ARG A 94 8.95 -1.79 2.89
N LEU A 95 10.03 -1.71 2.13
CA LEU A 95 9.97 -1.65 0.68
C LEU A 95 9.55 -3.02 0.13
N ALA A 96 8.60 -3.03 -0.80
CA ALA A 96 8.16 -4.21 -1.53
C ALA A 96 8.04 -3.89 -3.03
N LEU A 97 8.04 -4.94 -3.84
CA LEU A 97 7.80 -4.85 -5.28
C LEU A 97 6.40 -5.38 -5.57
N ALA A 98 5.55 -4.53 -6.14
CA ALA A 98 4.21 -4.89 -6.56
C ALA A 98 4.20 -5.21 -8.06
N THR A 99 3.50 -6.29 -8.40
CA THR A 99 3.12 -6.65 -9.77
C THR A 99 1.59 -6.64 -9.86
N ILE A 100 1.05 -6.14 -10.96
CA ILE A 100 -0.40 -6.08 -11.17
C ILE A 100 -0.83 -7.39 -11.83
N VAL A 101 -1.80 -8.05 -11.21
CA VAL A 101 -2.53 -9.18 -11.80
C VAL A 101 -3.96 -8.67 -12.02
N LEU A 102 -4.39 -8.62 -13.28
CA LEU A 102 -5.77 -8.34 -13.62
C LEU A 102 -6.49 -9.69 -13.65
N GLU A 103 -7.32 -9.96 -12.65
CA GLU A 103 -8.25 -11.09 -12.70
C GLU A 103 -9.34 -10.70 -13.68
N GLN A 104 -9.41 -11.41 -14.80
CA GLN A 104 -10.44 -11.19 -15.81
C GLN A 104 -11.66 -12.01 -15.38
N GLN A 105 -12.71 -11.36 -14.87
CA GLN A 105 -13.97 -12.05 -14.60
C GLN A 105 -14.86 -12.00 -15.84
N GLU A 106 -15.68 -13.04 -16.03
CA GLU A 106 -16.58 -13.16 -17.19
C GLU A 106 -17.54 -11.95 -17.30
N GLU A 107 -17.86 -11.33 -16.16
CA GLU A 107 -18.66 -10.11 -16.06
C GLU A 107 -17.94 -8.86 -16.59
N ASP A 108 -16.61 -8.77 -16.46
CA ASP A 108 -15.83 -7.61 -16.93
C ASP A 108 -15.85 -7.48 -18.46
N VAL A 109 -16.12 -8.58 -19.17
CA VAL A 109 -16.24 -8.61 -20.64
C VAL A 109 -17.58 -8.02 -21.11
N ASN A 110 -18.62 -8.05 -20.27
CA ASN A 110 -19.95 -7.55 -20.61
C ASN A 110 -20.12 -6.04 -20.42
N PHE A 111 -19.10 -5.35 -19.87
CA PHE A 111 -19.10 -3.90 -19.63
C PHE A 111 -18.11 -3.14 -20.55
N MET A 112 -17.56 -3.77 -21.59
CA MET A 112 -16.85 -3.11 -22.70
C MET A 112 -17.75 -2.96 -23.93
#